data_AF-A0A502FGI3-F1
#
_entry.id   AF-A0A502FGI3-F1
#
_cell.length_a   1.000
_cell.length_b   1.000
_cell.length_c   1.000
_cell.angle_alpha   90.00
_cell.angle_beta   90.00
_cell.angle_gamma   90.00
#
_symmetry.space_group_name_H-M   'P 1'
#
loop_
_entity.id
_entity.type
_entity.pdbx_description
1 polymer ?
#
loop_
_entity_poly.entity_id
_entity_poly.type
_entity_poly.pdbx_seq_one_letter_code
_entity_poly.pdbx_strand_id
1 'polypeptide(L)'
;MSNTARYEVILVPSEMSLTSSEWTWRRFESDSDVSAQGSRHPTLPACFAEVRDHAKQFGPGTVAVNLRGDDAPPAPTAEALVPNREGARSNRLAPKALLRRRSALRG
;
A
#
# COMPACT_ATOMS: atom_id res chain seq x y z
N MET A 1 -18.82 9.29 -2.24
CA MET A 1 -17.39 8.90 -2.29
C MET A 1 -16.70 9.66 -1.18
N SER A 2 -16.26 8.97 -0.11
CA SER A 2 -15.53 9.62 0.97
C SER A 2 -14.13 9.93 0.46
N ASN A 3 -13.88 11.20 0.12
CA ASN A 3 -12.56 11.65 -0.31
C ASN A 3 -11.69 11.75 0.95
N THR A 4 -11.15 10.60 1.37
CA THR A 4 -10.33 10.54 2.58
C THR A 4 -8.95 11.10 2.24
N ALA A 5 -8.58 12.20 2.88
CA ALA A 5 -7.26 12.78 2.71
C ALA A 5 -6.15 11.75 2.95
N ARG A 6 -5.05 11.86 2.22
CA ARG A 6 -3.86 11.00 2.35
C ARG A 6 -2.65 11.86 2.64
N TYR A 7 -1.87 11.49 3.63
CA TYR A 7 -0.55 12.03 3.91
C TYR A 7 0.50 11.04 3.44
N GLU A 8 1.47 11.52 2.69
CA GLU A 8 2.66 10.76 2.33
C GLU A 8 3.86 11.35 3.05
N VAL A 9 4.56 10.52 3.81
CA VAL A 9 5.84 10.87 4.43
C VAL A 9 6.94 10.32 3.54
N ILE A 10 7.84 11.17 3.08
CA ILE A 10 8.79 10.88 2.01
C ILE A 10 10.20 11.17 2.51
N LEU A 11 11.13 10.26 2.23
CA LEU A 11 12.56 10.51 2.40
C LEU A 11 13.11 11.19 1.14
N VAL A 12 13.67 12.38 1.27
CA VAL A 12 14.25 13.18 0.19
C VAL A 12 15.75 13.40 0.43
N PRO A 13 16.57 13.54 -0.62
CA PRO A 13 17.96 13.97 -0.47
C PRO A 13 18.03 15.34 0.20
N SER A 14 18.99 15.52 1.10
CA SER A 14 19.23 16.83 1.70
C SER A 14 19.87 17.77 0.68
N GLU A 15 19.43 19.02 0.66
CA GLU A 15 20.04 20.06 -0.20
C GLU A 15 21.47 20.40 0.23
N MET A 16 21.81 20.19 1.51
CA MET A 16 23.12 20.54 2.05
C MET A 16 24.15 19.42 1.93
N SER A 17 23.73 18.18 1.63
CA SER A 17 24.64 17.04 1.52
C SER A 17 24.08 15.91 0.66
N LEU A 18 24.88 15.48 -0.32
CA LEU A 18 24.59 14.35 -1.21
C LEU A 18 24.47 13.00 -0.47
N THR A 19 24.99 12.90 0.75
CA THR A 19 24.96 11.67 1.56
C THR A 19 23.93 11.74 2.69
N SER A 20 23.27 12.89 2.87
CA SER A 20 22.26 13.08 3.91
C SER A 20 20.86 13.01 3.31
N SER A 21 19.91 12.55 4.09
CA SER A 21 18.51 12.47 3.70
C SER A 21 17.64 13.11 4.77
N GLU A 22 16.59 13.78 4.34
CA GLU A 22 15.62 14.48 5.18
C GLU A 22 14.22 13.94 4.93
N TRP A 23 13.37 14.01 5.94
CA TRP A 23 11.99 13.58 5.88
C TRP A 23 11.09 14.78 5.60
N THR A 24 10.17 14.64 4.65
CA THR A 24 9.12 15.63 4.39
C THR A 24 7.79 14.92 4.26
N TRP A 25 6.70 15.66 4.16
CA TRP A 25 5.39 15.08 3.94
C TRP A 25 4.58 15.89 2.92
N ARG A 26 3.63 15.22 2.26
CA ARG A 26 2.66 15.82 1.32
C ARG A 26 1.27 15.35 1.68
N ARG A 27 0.28 16.23 1.62
CA ARG A 27 -1.14 15.90 1.79
C ARG A 27 -1.81 15.93 0.42
N PHE A 28 -2.64 14.93 0.19
CA PHE A 28 -3.46 14.76 -0.99
C PHE A 28 -4.93 14.82 -0.58
N GLU A 29 -5.70 15.69 -1.22
CA GLU A 29 -7.15 15.71 -1.06
C GLU A 29 -7.83 14.73 -2.02
N SER A 30 -7.21 14.48 -3.18
CA SER A 30 -7.63 13.50 -4.19
C SER A 30 -6.40 12.76 -4.73
N ASP A 31 -6.59 11.69 -5.50
CA ASP A 31 -5.53 10.73 -5.88
C ASP A 31 -4.31 11.33 -6.61
N SER A 32 -4.42 12.56 -7.14
CA SER A 32 -3.35 13.18 -7.94
C SER A 32 -3.00 14.61 -7.54
N ASP A 33 -3.74 15.24 -6.62
CA ASP A 33 -3.56 16.65 -6.29
C ASP A 33 -2.97 16.80 -4.88
N VAL A 34 -1.73 17.29 -4.84
CA VAL A 34 -1.07 17.70 -3.59
C VAL A 34 -1.72 18.99 -3.11
N SER A 35 -2.47 18.90 -2.01
CA SER A 35 -3.12 20.04 -1.37
C SER A 35 -2.18 20.83 -0.46
N ALA A 36 -1.17 20.16 0.13
CA ALA A 36 -0.21 20.78 1.04
C ALA A 36 1.10 19.99 1.09
N GLN A 37 2.20 20.67 1.44
CA GLN A 37 3.49 20.06 1.64
C GLN A 37 4.15 20.63 2.91
N GLY A 38 4.79 19.76 3.67
CA GLY A 38 5.48 20.09 4.91
C GLY A 38 6.92 20.51 4.73
N SER A 39 7.50 20.98 5.83
CA SER A 39 8.92 21.28 5.91
C SER A 39 9.77 20.00 5.84
N ARG A 40 11.07 20.17 5.65
CA ARG A 40 12.04 19.07 5.77
C ARG A 40 12.48 18.90 7.22
N HIS A 41 12.68 17.65 7.62
CA HIS A 41 13.02 17.25 8.97
C HIS A 41 14.19 16.29 8.99
N PRO A 42 15.09 16.39 9.98
CA PRO A 42 16.22 15.47 10.10
C PRO A 42 15.79 14.06 10.53
N THR A 43 14.61 13.90 11.14
CA THR A 43 14.16 12.61 11.68
C THR A 43 12.69 12.34 11.37
N LEU A 44 12.38 11.05 11.18
CA LEU A 44 11.01 10.58 10.92
C LEU A 44 10.02 10.98 12.03
N PRO A 45 10.34 10.87 13.33
CA PRO A 45 9.43 11.30 14.39
C PRO A 45 9.09 12.80 14.36
N ALA A 46 10.06 13.67 14.00
CA ALA A 46 9.80 15.10 13.86
C ALA A 46 8.84 15.39 12.70
N CYS A 47 9.01 14.69 11.58
CA CYS A 47 8.09 14.77 10.43
C CYS A 47 6.67 14.32 10.80
N PHE A 48 6.51 13.20 11.50
CA PHE A 48 5.20 12.74 11.98
C PHE A 48 4.55 13.68 13.01
N ALA A 49 5.35 14.38 13.82
CA ALA A 49 4.83 15.36 14.76
C ALA A 49 4.15 16.53 14.02
N GLU A 50 4.75 17.01 12.92
CA GLU A 50 4.16 18.04 12.06
C GLU A 50 2.92 17.51 11.31
N VAL A 51 2.96 16.31 10.74
CA VAL A 51 1.78 15.68 10.11
C VAL A 51 0.61 15.59 11.09
N ARG A 52 0.88 15.17 12.33
CA ARG A 52 -0.14 15.09 13.38
C ARG A 52 -0.71 16.47 13.74
N ASP A 53 0.13 17.50 13.77
CA ASP A 53 -0.35 18.86 14.02
C ASP A 53 -1.24 19.36 12.88
N HIS A 54 -0.79 19.19 11.64
CA HIS A 54 -1.56 19.52 10.45
C HIS A 54 -2.90 18.76 10.41
N ALA A 55 -2.91 17.47 10.74
CA ALA A 55 -4.13 16.66 10.76
C ALA A 55 -5.16 17.11 11.80
N LYS A 56 -4.73 17.76 12.90
CA LYS A 56 -5.67 18.38 13.86
C LYS A 56 -6.39 19.59 13.27
N GLN A 57 -5.73 20.31 12.36
CA GLN A 57 -6.26 21.54 11.77
C GLN A 57 -7.10 21.25 10.52
N PHE A 58 -6.62 20.36 9.64
CA PHE A 58 -7.20 20.11 8.31
C PHE A 58 -7.91 18.75 8.18
N GLY A 59 -8.00 18.02 9.29
CA GLY A 59 -8.68 16.74 9.37
C GLY A 59 -7.76 15.51 9.22
N PRO A 60 -8.23 14.36 9.73
CA PRO A 60 -7.48 13.12 9.70
C PRO A 60 -7.34 12.59 8.27
N GLY A 61 -6.30 11.80 8.04
CA GLY A 61 -6.06 11.14 6.76
C GLY A 61 -5.29 9.84 6.94
N THR A 62 -5.26 9.03 5.88
CA THR A 62 -4.39 7.85 5.84
C THR A 62 -2.94 8.30 5.73
N VAL A 63 -1.99 7.57 6.32
CA VAL A 63 -0.57 7.91 6.23
C VAL A 63 0.19 6.79 5.54
N ALA A 64 0.91 7.11 4.46
CA ALA A 64 1.83 6.22 3.76
C ALA A 64 3.26 6.73 3.95
N VAL A 65 4.22 5.83 4.16
CA VAL A 65 5.65 6.17 4.27
C VAL A 65 6.36 5.65 3.04
N ASN A 66 6.83 6.57 2.20
CA ASN A 66 7.54 6.28 0.96
C ASN A 66 9.04 6.53 1.17
N LEU A 67 9.82 5.46 1.20
CA LEU A 67 11.29 5.54 1.32
C LEU A 67 11.97 5.90 -0.01
N ARG A 68 11.22 5.92 -1.11
CA ARG A 68 11.68 6.27 -2.45
C ARG A 68 10.78 7.37 -2.99
N GLY A 69 11.20 8.62 -2.83
CA GLY A 69 10.37 9.78 -3.17
C GLY A 69 10.02 9.97 -4.64
N ASP A 70 10.54 9.13 -5.54
CA ASP A 70 10.37 9.31 -6.99
C ASP A 70 10.40 7.99 -7.81
N ASP A 71 10.68 6.84 -7.19
CA ASP A 71 10.89 5.54 -7.87
C ASP A 71 9.95 4.45 -7.32
N ALA A 72 8.67 4.78 -7.24
CA ALA A 72 7.64 3.76 -7.02
C ALA A 72 6.95 3.52 -8.37
N PRO A 73 7.00 2.31 -8.95
CA PRO A 73 6.11 1.98 -10.05
C PRO A 73 4.67 2.27 -9.60
N PRO A 74 3.79 2.75 -10.51
CA PRO A 74 2.41 3.04 -10.15
C PRO A 74 1.84 1.85 -9.39
N ALA A 75 1.23 2.13 -8.22
CA ALA A 75 0.60 1.10 -7.42
C ALA A 75 -0.27 0.25 -8.35
N PRO A 76 -0.19 -1.08 -8.29
CA PRO A 76 -1.02 -1.91 -9.14
C PRO A 76 -2.46 -1.50 -8.90
N THR A 77 -3.13 -1.06 -9.97
CA THR A 77 -4.55 -0.74 -9.94
C THR A 77 -5.28 -1.92 -9.32
N ALA A 78 -6.33 -1.65 -8.54
CA ALA A 78 -7.07 -2.66 -7.78
C ALA A 78 -7.61 -3.84 -8.64
N GLU A 79 -7.52 -3.76 -9.96
CA GLU A 79 -7.76 -4.85 -10.91
C GLU A 79 -6.77 -6.02 -10.76
N ALA A 80 -5.54 -5.79 -10.28
CA ALA A 80 -4.57 -6.85 -10.03
C ALA A 80 -4.86 -7.69 -8.76
N LEU A 81 -5.82 -7.26 -7.93
CA LEU A 81 -6.24 -7.96 -6.71
C LEU A 81 -7.51 -8.78 -6.89
N VAL A 82 -8.04 -8.90 -8.11
CA VAL A 82 -9.12 -9.85 -8.40
C VAL A 82 -8.49 -11.24 -8.58
N PRO A 83 -8.67 -12.21 -7.66
CA PRO A 83 -8.37 -13.59 -7.97
C PRO A 83 -9.26 -13.97 -9.15
N ASN A 84 -8.63 -14.23 -10.29
CA ASN A 84 -9.28 -14.57 -11.55
C ASN A 84 -10.10 -15.86 -11.34
N ARG A 85 -11.38 -15.71 -10.96
CA ARG A 85 -12.37 -16.77 -10.95
C ARG A 85 -12.86 -16.95 -12.38
N GLU A 86 -12.70 -18.18 -12.87
CA GLU A 86 -13.36 -18.77 -14.03
C GLU A 86 -12.90 -18.27 -15.42
N GLY A 87 -12.49 -19.14 -16.35
CA GLY A 87 -12.47 -20.59 -16.34
C GLY A 87 -12.14 -21.21 -17.69
N ALA A 88 -11.89 -22.52 -17.64
CA ALA A 88 -12.08 -23.53 -18.69
C ALA A 88 -11.17 -23.43 -19.95
N ARG A 89 -10.53 -24.49 -20.45
CA ARG A 89 -11.03 -25.85 -20.68
C ARG A 89 -9.89 -26.89 -20.82
N SER A 90 -10.13 -28.04 -20.20
CA SER A 90 -10.01 -29.41 -20.73
C SER A 90 -8.72 -29.86 -21.47
N ASN A 91 -8.02 -30.84 -20.89
CA ASN A 91 -8.21 -32.29 -21.16
C ASN A 91 -6.89 -33.10 -21.17
N ARG A 92 -6.61 -33.88 -20.12
CA ARG A 92 -6.07 -35.26 -20.24
C ARG A 92 -6.02 -35.97 -18.88
N LEU A 93 -7.08 -36.73 -18.63
CA LEU A 93 -7.08 -38.09 -18.05
C LEU A 93 -5.96 -38.47 -17.06
N ALA A 94 -6.31 -38.56 -15.78
CA ALA A 94 -5.75 -39.56 -14.88
C ALA A 94 -6.91 -40.21 -14.09
N PRO A 95 -7.17 -41.52 -14.23
CA PRO A 95 -8.36 -42.16 -13.69
C PRO A 95 -8.16 -42.62 -12.24
N LYS A 96 -9.23 -42.48 -11.45
CA LYS A 96 -9.65 -43.36 -10.35
C LYS A 96 -8.64 -43.62 -9.22
N ALA A 97 -8.74 -42.80 -8.16
CA ALA A 97 -8.63 -43.31 -6.79
C ALA A 97 -9.94 -42.99 -6.06
N LEU A 98 -10.99 -43.68 -6.52
CA LEU A 98 -12.32 -43.63 -5.95
C LEU A 98 -12.30 -44.44 -4.64
N LEU A 99 -12.40 -43.70 -3.54
CA LEU A 99 -13.13 -44.06 -2.33
C LEU A 99 -13.62 -45.53 -2.25
N ARG A 100 -12.96 -46.37 -1.45
CA ARG A 100 -13.61 -47.55 -0.86
C ARG A 100 -13.68 -47.37 0.65
N ARG A 101 -14.73 -46.68 1.10
CA ARG A 101 -15.38 -47.08 2.35
C ARG A 101 -16.12 -48.38 2.05
N ARG A 102 -15.89 -49.42 2.87
CA ARG A 102 -16.95 -50.21 3.52
C ARG A 102 -16.35 -51.37 4.32
N SER A 103 -16.62 -51.32 5.61
CA SER A 103 -16.67 -52.43 6.53
C SER A 103 -17.60 -53.55 6.00
N ALA A 104 -17.16 -54.79 6.19
CA ALA A 104 -17.89 -56.06 6.17
C ALA A 104 -16.90 -57.10 6.71
N LEU A 105 -17.21 -58.14 7.48
CA LEU A 105 -18.35 -58.62 8.25
C LEU A 105 -17.78 -59.83 9.03
N ARG A 106 -18.32 -60.11 10.22
CA ARG A 106 -18.15 -61.32 11.05
C ARG A 106 -17.62 -62.60 10.35
N GLY A 107 -16.71 -63.28 11.05
CA GLY A 107 -16.49 -64.73 11.05
C GLY A 107 -16.00 -65.11 12.44
#